data_AF-A0A8B8A812-F1
#
_entry.id   AF-A0A8B8A812-F1
#
_cell.length_a   1.000
_cell.length_b   1.000
_cell.length_c   1.000
_cell.angle_alpha   90.00
_cell.angle_beta   90.00
_cell.angle_gamma   90.00
#
_symmetry.space_group_name_H-M   'P 1'
#
loop_
_entity.id
_entity.type
_entity.pdbx_description
1 polymer ?
#
loop_
_entity_poly.entity_id
_entity_poly.type
_entity_poly.pdbx_seq_one_letter_code
_entity_poly.pdbx_strand_id
1 'polypeptide(L)'
;MAAGGMAVNSEARLWGPFKELEQTVQAAIHRKIPDAVHDLEIALKKHKPDFIALLKNPPKNAMYRSAVQKASKEGLPVLGDQTRQTFSSAFIEEALLLSDLFDMSEIAAVELLMAGERQQPEFPGLTRGLVAVLLYYDGQKSMINSLRTLLQSREGRMWTMELTPDLSNMVNQYTDQLLQKDRLINTILDQLNNMDITQEMDRLQKARAIGPPKHKKQVSDLYKEIQIILADCLFCLATQQPLGKADTLRLIQHLRADNCVSADGSLEPVSLCLLMTLLYCFDVTLLDQEDSKEVLQRLPMMADPTSVTDIHQELRSPQGWSNPGLKSVVMLAWGVTLRQLNQYQTPTGVNGICEEDEVVIDEALDGNVFHFLRTAVVAVSDFHKEEYYLRRVHGLVTDFIFSHATAGEGAADSR
;
A
#
# COMPACT_ATOMS: atom_id res chain seq x y z
N MET A 1 -8.56 -47.61 -0.05
CA MET A 1 -8.94 -46.31 0.52
C MET A 1 -7.74 -45.39 0.39
N ALA A 2 -7.79 -44.50 -0.60
CA ALA A 2 -6.66 -43.66 -0.97
C ALA A 2 -6.45 -42.60 0.12
N ALA A 3 -5.28 -42.66 0.77
CA ALA A 3 -4.79 -41.58 1.59
C ALA A 3 -4.59 -40.36 0.66
N GLY A 4 -5.49 -39.39 0.75
CA GLY A 4 -5.28 -38.09 0.14
C GLY A 4 -3.99 -37.53 0.70
N GLY A 5 -2.96 -37.41 -0.14
CA GLY A 5 -1.73 -36.76 0.24
C GLY A 5 -2.09 -35.37 0.76
N MET A 6 -1.76 -35.10 2.03
CA MET A 6 -1.86 -33.74 2.56
C MET A 6 -1.06 -32.85 1.62
N ALA A 7 -1.73 -31.98 0.89
CA ALA A 7 -1.10 -31.01 0.00
C ALA A 7 -0.44 -29.91 0.83
N VAL A 8 0.57 -30.30 1.62
CA VAL A 8 1.36 -29.42 2.49
C VAL A 8 2.04 -28.30 1.67
N ASN A 9 2.28 -28.57 0.39
CA ASN A 9 3.01 -27.69 -0.53
C ASN A 9 2.30 -26.36 -0.89
N SER A 10 1.01 -26.19 -0.60
CA SER A 10 0.26 -24.98 -1.01
C SER A 10 -0.03 -24.00 0.13
N GLU A 11 -0.12 -24.47 1.37
CA GLU A 11 -0.83 -23.74 2.43
C GLU A 11 0.09 -23.08 3.48
N ALA A 12 1.39 -23.41 3.51
CA ALA A 12 2.33 -22.90 4.52
C ALA A 12 3.29 -21.83 3.94
N ARG A 13 2.76 -20.68 3.50
CA ARG A 13 3.59 -19.61 2.92
C ARG A 13 3.61 -18.40 3.84
N LEU A 14 4.71 -18.22 4.57
CA LEU A 14 4.84 -17.11 5.53
C LEU A 14 6.13 -16.32 5.42
N TRP A 15 7.29 -16.97 5.24
CA TRP A 15 8.57 -16.27 5.18
C TRP A 15 9.42 -16.64 3.96
N GLY A 16 10.00 -17.85 3.93
CA GLY A 16 10.90 -18.29 2.86
C GLY A 16 10.33 -18.07 1.44
N PRO A 17 9.10 -18.55 1.15
CA PRO A 17 8.47 -18.32 -0.15
C PRO A 17 8.27 -16.84 -0.51
N PHE A 18 8.05 -15.96 0.47
CA PHE A 18 7.90 -14.52 0.24
C PHE A 18 9.25 -13.84 0.02
N LYS A 19 10.33 -14.31 0.67
CA LYS A 19 11.69 -13.87 0.37
C LYS A 19 12.11 -14.26 -1.04
N GLU A 20 11.81 -15.49 -1.45
CA GLU A 20 12.08 -15.98 -2.81
C GLU A 20 11.32 -15.15 -3.84
N LEU A 21 10.03 -14.90 -3.62
CA LEU A 21 9.21 -14.02 -4.47
C LEU A 21 9.85 -12.63 -4.61
N GLU A 22 10.20 -11.99 -3.50
CA GLU A 22 10.83 -10.66 -3.53
C GLU A 22 12.14 -10.70 -4.33
N GLN A 23 12.99 -11.72 -4.12
CA GLN A 23 14.23 -11.87 -4.87
C GLN A 23 13.99 -12.03 -6.37
N THR A 24 13.02 -12.86 -6.77
CA THR A 24 12.66 -13.07 -8.18
C THR A 24 12.12 -11.79 -8.82
N VAL A 25 11.25 -11.04 -8.12
CA VAL A 25 10.73 -9.75 -8.58
C VAL A 25 11.86 -8.74 -8.74
N GLN A 26 12.77 -8.64 -7.77
CA GLN A 26 13.93 -7.74 -7.82
C GLN A 26 14.89 -8.11 -8.96
N ALA A 27 15.12 -9.41 -9.20
CA ALA A 27 15.96 -9.90 -10.27
C ALA A 27 15.40 -9.56 -11.67
N ALA A 28 14.10 -9.76 -11.86
CA ALA A 28 13.44 -9.51 -13.14
C ALA A 28 13.25 -8.01 -13.43
N ILE A 29 12.83 -7.22 -12.43
CA ILE A 29 12.40 -5.83 -12.63
C ILE A 29 13.54 -4.83 -12.46
N HIS A 30 14.22 -4.85 -11.32
CA HIS A 30 15.29 -3.88 -11.05
C HIS A 30 16.62 -4.27 -11.68
N ARG A 31 16.99 -5.55 -11.60
CA ARG A 31 18.26 -6.05 -12.17
C ARG A 31 18.14 -6.44 -13.64
N LYS A 32 16.91 -6.56 -14.16
CA LYS A 32 16.61 -6.86 -15.57
C LYS A 32 17.30 -8.13 -16.08
N ILE A 33 17.38 -9.17 -15.24
CA ILE A 33 17.97 -10.46 -15.61
C ILE A 33 17.00 -11.20 -16.53
N PRO A 34 17.34 -11.48 -17.81
CA PRO A 34 16.40 -12.07 -18.76
C PRO A 34 15.86 -13.43 -18.32
N ASP A 35 16.73 -14.27 -17.76
CA ASP A 35 16.35 -15.62 -17.31
C ASP A 35 15.36 -15.60 -16.14
N ALA A 36 15.32 -14.51 -15.37
CA ALA A 36 14.42 -14.37 -14.22
C ALA A 36 12.96 -14.08 -14.62
N VAL A 37 12.68 -13.75 -15.89
CA VAL A 37 11.31 -13.43 -16.36
C VAL A 37 10.41 -14.66 -16.32
N HIS A 38 10.93 -15.83 -16.69
CA HIS A 38 10.16 -17.07 -16.64
C HIS A 38 9.84 -17.46 -15.19
N ASP A 39 10.84 -17.36 -14.31
CA ASP A 39 10.68 -17.63 -12.87
C ASP A 39 9.68 -16.66 -12.24
N LEU A 40 9.70 -15.38 -12.64
CA LEU A 40 8.73 -14.38 -12.21
C LEU A 40 7.31 -14.81 -12.59
N GLU A 41 7.07 -15.21 -13.83
CA GLU A 41 5.73 -15.62 -14.28
C GLU A 41 5.18 -16.78 -13.44
N ILE A 42 6.02 -17.79 -13.13
CA ILE A 42 5.65 -18.92 -12.28
C ILE A 42 5.37 -18.44 -10.85
N ALA A 43 6.24 -17.59 -10.30
CA ALA A 43 6.09 -17.05 -8.96
C ALA A 43 4.80 -16.23 -8.82
N LEU A 44 4.47 -15.37 -9.79
CA LEU A 44 3.25 -14.55 -9.79
C LEU A 44 1.98 -15.40 -9.85
N LYS A 45 1.98 -16.48 -10.65
CA LYS A 45 0.87 -17.44 -10.69
C LYS A 45 0.71 -18.16 -9.35
N LYS A 46 1.83 -18.59 -8.76
CA LYS A 46 1.87 -19.28 -7.47
C LYS A 46 1.33 -18.37 -6.35
N HIS A 47 1.79 -17.13 -6.27
CA HIS A 47 1.53 -16.19 -5.17
C HIS A 47 0.31 -15.28 -5.38
N LYS A 48 -0.42 -15.44 -6.49
CA LYS A 48 -1.64 -14.65 -6.74
C LYS A 48 -2.66 -14.68 -5.58
N PRO A 49 -2.98 -15.84 -4.97
CA PRO A 49 -3.90 -15.87 -3.83
C PRO A 49 -3.40 -15.04 -2.63
N ASP A 50 -2.08 -14.98 -2.44
CA ASP A 50 -1.46 -14.24 -1.34
C ASP A 50 -1.63 -12.71 -1.54
N PHE A 51 -1.52 -12.21 -2.78
CA PHE A 51 -1.80 -10.81 -3.10
C PHE A 51 -3.28 -10.44 -3.03
N ILE A 52 -4.18 -11.37 -3.37
CA ILE A 52 -5.64 -11.15 -3.27
C ILE A 52 -6.07 -11.09 -1.81
N ALA A 53 -5.58 -12.03 -0.99
CA ALA A 53 -5.96 -12.11 0.42
C ALA A 53 -5.31 -10.99 1.25
N LEU A 54 -4.09 -10.57 0.86
CA LEU A 54 -3.24 -9.53 1.42
C LEU A 54 -3.14 -9.52 2.96
N LEU A 55 -1.97 -9.91 3.48
CA LEU A 55 -1.67 -10.02 4.92
C LEU A 55 -2.52 -11.02 5.72
N LYS A 56 -3.51 -11.68 5.10
CA LYS A 56 -4.27 -12.74 5.75
C LYS A 56 -3.44 -14.02 5.86
N ASN A 57 -3.45 -14.59 7.05
CA ASN A 57 -2.76 -15.84 7.32
C ASN A 57 -3.54 -17.04 6.77
N PRO A 58 -2.85 -18.14 6.42
CA PRO A 58 -3.51 -19.41 6.15
C PRO A 58 -4.35 -19.84 7.36
N PRO A 59 -5.62 -20.25 7.18
CA PRO A 59 -6.51 -20.49 8.31
C PRO A 59 -6.12 -21.74 9.10
N LYS A 60 -6.51 -21.78 10.38
CA LYS A 60 -6.35 -22.96 11.25
C LYS A 60 -7.09 -24.17 10.72
N ASN A 61 -6.57 -25.37 11.03
CA ASN A 61 -7.19 -26.62 10.63
C ASN A 61 -7.05 -27.67 11.73
N ALA A 62 -8.18 -28.18 12.24
CA ALA A 62 -8.20 -29.18 13.31
C ALA A 62 -7.45 -30.48 12.95
N MET A 63 -7.42 -30.87 11.66
CA MET A 63 -6.64 -32.01 11.20
C MET A 63 -5.13 -31.74 11.32
N TYR A 64 -4.68 -30.55 10.94
CA TYR A 64 -3.29 -30.15 11.08
C TYR A 64 -2.87 -30.01 12.53
N ARG A 65 -3.74 -29.44 13.38
CA ARG A 65 -3.48 -29.39 14.82
C ARG A 65 -3.25 -30.77 15.42
N SER A 66 -4.10 -31.74 15.08
CA SER A 66 -3.96 -33.13 15.53
C SER A 66 -2.68 -33.79 15.00
N ALA A 67 -2.32 -33.54 13.73
CA ALA A 67 -1.08 -34.04 13.15
C ALA A 67 0.17 -33.45 13.85
N VAL A 68 0.17 -32.14 14.12
CA VAL A 68 1.27 -31.45 14.81
C VAL A 68 1.43 -31.95 16.25
N GLN A 69 0.34 -32.19 16.97
CA GLN A 69 0.38 -32.79 18.31
C GLN A 69 0.98 -34.21 18.33
N LYS A 70 0.83 -34.97 17.24
CA LYS A 70 1.37 -36.33 17.10
C LYS A 70 2.76 -36.38 16.45
N ALA A 71 3.30 -35.23 16.07
CA ALA A 71 4.54 -35.12 15.31
C ALA A 71 5.77 -35.67 16.05
N SER A 72 5.72 -35.79 17.37
CA SER A 72 6.79 -36.40 18.16
C SER A 72 6.96 -37.91 17.89
N LYS A 73 5.91 -38.59 17.40
CA LYS A 73 5.92 -40.03 17.12
C LYS A 73 5.72 -40.36 15.65
N GLU A 74 4.75 -39.70 15.00
CA GLU A 74 4.35 -40.00 13.61
C GLU A 74 5.13 -39.20 12.56
N GLY A 75 5.80 -38.12 13.00
CA GLY A 75 6.48 -37.15 12.16
C GLY A 75 5.54 -36.34 11.26
N LEU A 76 6.02 -35.19 10.78
CA LEU A 76 5.32 -34.37 9.79
C LEU A 76 6.11 -34.32 8.47
N PRO A 77 5.43 -34.29 7.31
CA PRO A 77 6.08 -33.88 6.08
C PRO A 77 6.47 -32.40 6.18
N VAL A 78 7.72 -32.08 5.86
CA VAL A 78 8.25 -30.70 5.82
C VAL A 78 8.53 -30.32 4.37
N LEU A 79 8.29 -29.06 4.01
CA LEU A 79 8.52 -28.56 2.66
C LEU A 79 9.99 -28.79 2.22
N GLY A 80 10.17 -29.48 1.10
CA GLY A 80 11.47 -29.80 0.52
C GLY A 80 12.10 -31.11 1.02
N ASP A 81 11.50 -31.79 1.99
CA ASP A 81 11.96 -33.10 2.48
C ASP A 81 11.00 -34.21 2.04
N GLN A 82 11.53 -35.33 1.55
CA GLN A 82 10.75 -36.52 1.22
C GLN A 82 10.43 -37.35 2.47
N THR A 83 11.15 -37.11 3.56
CA THR A 83 11.02 -37.85 4.82
C THR A 83 10.17 -37.08 5.84
N ARG A 84 9.45 -37.81 6.69
CA ARG A 84 8.71 -37.21 7.80
C ARG A 84 9.69 -36.90 8.94
N GLN A 85 9.73 -35.65 9.36
CA GLN A 85 10.57 -35.20 10.46
C GLN A 85 9.80 -35.28 11.78
N THR A 86 10.44 -35.78 12.83
CA THR A 86 9.89 -35.76 14.19
C THR A 86 10.37 -34.53 14.95
N PHE A 87 9.52 -34.02 15.84
CA PHE A 87 9.79 -32.80 16.61
C PHE A 87 9.70 -33.07 18.11
N SER A 88 10.50 -32.35 18.90
CA SER A 88 10.42 -32.40 20.36
C SER A 88 9.09 -31.84 20.88
N SER A 89 8.65 -32.26 22.06
CA SER A 89 7.44 -31.74 22.70
C SER A 89 7.48 -30.23 22.90
N ALA A 90 8.64 -29.67 23.29
CA ALA A 90 8.81 -28.23 23.44
C ALA A 90 8.63 -27.48 22.11
N PHE A 91 9.17 -28.02 21.01
CA PHE A 91 8.98 -27.43 19.68
C PHE A 91 7.50 -27.44 19.25
N ILE A 92 6.81 -28.55 19.48
CA ILE A 92 5.38 -28.69 19.16
C ILE A 92 4.55 -27.67 19.94
N GLU A 93 4.81 -27.51 21.24
CA GLU A 93 4.14 -26.50 22.07
C GLU A 93 4.40 -25.08 21.57
N GLU A 94 5.65 -24.72 21.25
CA GLU A 94 5.99 -23.41 20.69
C GLU A 94 5.30 -23.15 19.34
N ALA A 95 5.23 -24.14 18.46
CA ALA A 95 4.55 -24.01 17.16
C ALA A 95 3.03 -23.80 17.32
N LEU A 96 2.40 -24.52 18.26
CA LEU A 96 0.98 -24.32 18.56
C LEU A 96 0.71 -22.93 19.20
N LEU A 97 1.61 -22.45 20.05
CA LEU A 97 1.54 -21.08 20.59
C LEU A 97 1.65 -20.03 19.48
N LEU A 98 2.53 -20.22 18.50
CA LEU A 98 2.63 -19.32 17.33
C LEU A 98 1.39 -19.37 16.43
N SER A 99 0.84 -20.57 16.21
CA SER A 99 -0.42 -20.75 15.49
C SER A 99 -1.56 -20.02 16.19
N ASP A 100 -1.63 -20.11 17.51
CA ASP A 100 -2.65 -19.42 18.31
C ASP A 100 -2.44 -17.91 18.37
N LEU A 101 -1.17 -17.47 18.43
CA LEU A 101 -0.81 -16.06 18.40
C LEU A 101 -1.26 -15.41 17.10
N PHE A 102 -0.88 -15.93 15.94
CA PHE A 102 -1.16 -15.26 14.66
C PHE A 102 -2.45 -15.74 13.98
N ASP A 103 -3.23 -16.57 14.66
CA ASP A 103 -4.40 -17.22 14.08
C ASP A 103 -4.12 -17.86 12.70
N MET A 104 -3.08 -18.70 12.66
CA MET A 104 -2.58 -19.30 11.43
C MET A 104 -2.57 -20.83 11.47
N SER A 105 -2.56 -21.48 10.31
CA SER A 105 -2.41 -22.92 10.15
C SER A 105 -1.24 -23.47 10.97
N GLU A 106 -1.47 -24.58 11.66
CA GLU A 106 -0.45 -25.22 12.51
C GLU A 106 0.77 -25.70 11.71
N ILE A 107 0.59 -26.09 10.44
CA ILE A 107 1.72 -26.43 9.56
C ILE A 107 2.55 -25.18 9.24
N ALA A 108 1.90 -24.05 8.95
CA ALA A 108 2.58 -22.81 8.66
C ALA A 108 3.36 -22.31 9.88
N ALA A 109 2.81 -22.46 11.08
CA ALA A 109 3.50 -22.13 12.32
C ALA A 109 4.73 -23.04 12.58
N VAL A 110 4.64 -24.34 12.26
CA VAL A 110 5.79 -25.25 12.32
C VAL A 110 6.89 -24.79 11.37
N GLU A 111 6.58 -24.52 10.10
CA GLU A 111 7.58 -24.07 9.12
C GLU A 111 8.22 -22.73 9.49
N LEU A 112 7.42 -21.79 10.02
CA LEU A 112 7.92 -20.51 10.50
C LEU A 112 8.86 -20.69 11.71
N LEU A 113 8.53 -21.59 12.65
CA LEU A 113 9.40 -21.88 13.79
C LEU A 113 10.69 -22.59 13.37
N MET A 114 10.62 -23.49 12.39
CA MET A 114 11.81 -24.12 11.78
C MET A 114 12.71 -23.07 11.12
N ALA A 115 12.13 -22.11 10.40
CA ALA A 115 12.89 -20.99 9.84
C ALA A 115 13.53 -20.14 10.94
N GLY A 116 12.80 -19.88 12.04
CA GLY A 116 13.33 -19.19 13.21
C GLY A 116 14.51 -19.91 13.86
N GLU A 117 14.47 -21.24 13.94
CA GLU A 117 15.57 -22.06 14.46
C GLU A 117 16.79 -22.03 13.52
N ARG A 118 16.58 -22.13 12.21
CA ARG A 118 17.67 -22.05 11.21
C ARG A 118 18.36 -20.67 11.19
N GLN A 119 17.58 -19.60 11.36
CA GLN A 119 18.09 -18.23 11.36
C GLN A 119 18.59 -17.77 12.72
N GLN A 120 18.35 -18.54 13.79
CA GLN A 120 18.76 -18.18 15.16
C GLN A 120 20.23 -17.75 15.31
N PRO A 121 21.22 -18.35 14.61
CA PRO A 121 22.62 -17.90 14.67
C PRO A 121 22.83 -16.42 14.31
N GLU A 122 22.01 -15.85 13.42
CA GLU A 122 22.07 -14.44 13.00
C GLU A 122 21.46 -13.48 14.04
N PHE A 123 20.78 -14.02 15.06
CA PHE A 123 20.11 -13.24 16.11
C PHE A 123 20.60 -13.65 17.51
N PRO A 124 21.86 -13.32 17.88
CA PRO A 124 22.41 -13.68 19.19
C PRO A 124 21.53 -13.18 20.34
N GLY A 125 21.24 -14.08 21.28
CA GLY A 125 20.45 -13.78 22.48
C GLY A 125 18.93 -13.85 22.29
N LEU A 126 18.43 -14.19 21.09
CA LEU A 126 17.01 -14.47 20.88
C LEU A 126 16.71 -15.97 20.83
N THR A 127 15.54 -16.36 21.33
CA THR A 127 15.02 -17.73 21.18
C THR A 127 14.46 -17.91 19.77
N ARG A 128 14.44 -19.14 19.25
CA ARG A 128 13.83 -19.46 17.94
C ARG A 128 12.40 -18.92 17.78
N GLY A 129 11.59 -18.91 18.84
CA GLY A 129 10.24 -18.34 18.81
C GLY A 129 10.23 -16.82 18.62
N LEU A 130 11.13 -16.09 19.28
CA LEU A 130 11.26 -14.63 19.08
C LEU A 130 11.79 -14.31 17.67
N VAL A 131 12.69 -15.14 17.14
CA VAL A 131 13.15 -15.03 15.76
C VAL A 131 12.00 -15.31 14.79
N ALA A 132 11.19 -16.35 15.02
CA ALA A 132 10.01 -16.66 14.21
C ALA A 132 9.01 -15.48 14.15
N VAL A 133 8.80 -14.77 15.26
CA VAL A 133 7.99 -13.53 15.28
C VAL A 133 8.58 -12.45 14.38
N LEU A 134 9.91 -12.27 14.35
CA LEU A 134 10.54 -11.32 13.41
C LEU A 134 10.36 -11.76 11.95
N LEU A 135 10.59 -13.05 11.67
CA LEU A 135 10.47 -13.60 10.33
C LEU A 135 9.02 -13.52 9.81
N TYR A 136 8.03 -13.58 10.69
CA TYR A 136 6.62 -13.38 10.31
C TYR A 136 6.40 -12.00 9.66
N TYR A 137 6.79 -10.92 10.34
CA TYR A 137 6.64 -9.57 9.78
C TYR A 137 7.61 -9.31 8.63
N ASP A 138 8.85 -9.83 8.69
CA ASP A 138 9.77 -9.72 7.55
C ASP A 138 9.21 -10.39 6.29
N GLY A 139 8.52 -11.52 6.44
CA GLY A 139 7.86 -12.22 5.34
C GLY A 139 6.72 -11.41 4.74
N GLN A 140 5.85 -10.85 5.59
CA GLN A 140 4.79 -9.93 5.17
C GLN A 140 5.34 -8.70 4.44
N LYS A 141 6.40 -8.10 4.98
CA LYS A 141 7.12 -6.99 4.35
C LYS A 141 7.63 -7.38 2.97
N SER A 142 8.28 -8.54 2.82
CA SER A 142 8.77 -9.02 1.53
C SER A 142 7.66 -9.25 0.50
N MET A 143 6.52 -9.82 0.92
CA MET A 143 5.34 -9.97 0.06
C MET A 143 4.83 -8.61 -0.44
N ILE A 144 4.67 -7.63 0.45
CA ILE A 144 4.13 -6.31 0.05
C ILE A 144 5.17 -5.52 -0.74
N ASN A 145 6.47 -5.63 -0.45
CA ASN A 145 7.52 -5.05 -1.28
C ASN A 145 7.51 -5.59 -2.71
N SER A 146 7.19 -6.87 -2.86
CA SER A 146 7.03 -7.51 -4.17
C SER A 146 5.86 -6.87 -4.92
N LEU A 147 4.72 -6.68 -4.23
CA LEU A 147 3.57 -5.96 -4.78
C LEU A 147 3.92 -4.52 -5.17
N ARG A 148 4.53 -3.76 -4.26
CA ARG A 148 4.96 -2.38 -4.46
C ARG A 148 5.84 -2.24 -5.70
N THR A 149 6.81 -3.14 -5.85
CA THR A 149 7.71 -3.16 -7.02
C THR A 149 6.95 -3.41 -8.32
N LEU A 150 6.01 -4.37 -8.32
CA LEU A 150 5.16 -4.63 -9.49
C LEU A 150 4.32 -3.41 -9.86
N LEU A 151 3.69 -2.75 -8.89
CA LEU A 151 2.86 -1.57 -9.13
C LEU A 151 3.70 -0.38 -9.59
N GLN A 152 4.87 -0.16 -9.00
CA GLN A 152 5.83 0.86 -9.41
C GLN A 152 6.31 0.66 -10.86
N SER A 153 6.46 -0.59 -11.28
CA SER A 153 6.94 -0.94 -12.62
C SER A 153 5.90 -0.86 -13.74
N ARG A 154 4.65 -0.54 -13.41
CA ARG A 154 3.63 -0.27 -14.42
C ARG A 154 4.04 0.90 -15.30
N GLU A 155 3.64 0.85 -16.56
CA GLU A 155 3.78 1.99 -17.46
C GLU A 155 2.85 3.12 -17.01
N GLY A 156 3.38 4.34 -17.00
CA GLY A 156 2.62 5.52 -16.61
C GLY A 156 3.38 6.81 -16.85
N ARG A 157 2.87 7.89 -16.24
CA ARG A 157 3.26 9.27 -16.57
C ARG A 157 4.51 9.78 -15.84
N MET A 158 4.77 9.34 -14.61
CA MET A 158 5.80 9.99 -13.79
C MET A 158 7.19 9.39 -13.98
N TRP A 159 7.26 8.09 -14.23
CA TRP A 159 8.53 7.39 -14.48
C TRP A 159 8.34 6.15 -15.34
N THR A 160 9.44 5.66 -15.89
CA THR A 160 9.51 4.35 -16.54
C THR A 160 10.68 3.57 -15.97
N MET A 161 10.50 2.25 -15.84
CA MET A 161 11.59 1.35 -15.43
C MET A 161 12.36 0.77 -16.63
N GLU A 162 12.04 1.19 -17.86
CA GLU A 162 12.66 0.72 -19.10
C GLU A 162 12.71 -0.82 -19.16
N LEU A 163 11.55 -1.45 -18.92
CA LEU A 163 11.38 -2.89 -19.04
C LEU A 163 11.23 -3.28 -20.50
N THR A 164 11.49 -4.56 -20.82
CA THR A 164 11.17 -5.09 -22.14
C THR A 164 9.65 -5.05 -22.36
N PRO A 165 9.15 -4.89 -23.60
CA PRO A 165 7.71 -4.83 -23.87
C PRO A 165 6.95 -6.04 -23.33
N ASP A 166 7.53 -7.24 -23.44
CA ASP A 166 6.92 -8.48 -22.95
C ASP A 166 6.77 -8.49 -21.42
N LEU A 167 7.82 -8.06 -20.69
CA LEU A 167 7.79 -7.98 -19.24
C LEU A 167 6.83 -6.89 -18.76
N SER A 168 6.84 -5.72 -19.41
CA SER A 168 5.89 -4.64 -19.13
C SER A 168 4.45 -5.09 -19.31
N ASN A 169 4.14 -5.75 -20.43
CA ASN A 169 2.82 -6.31 -20.71
C ASN A 169 2.41 -7.34 -19.65
N MET A 170 3.31 -8.23 -19.25
CA MET A 170 3.05 -9.22 -18.20
C MET A 170 2.70 -8.55 -16.87
N VAL A 171 3.48 -7.56 -16.43
CA VAL A 171 3.23 -6.82 -15.19
C VAL A 171 1.90 -6.06 -15.24
N ASN A 172 1.65 -5.32 -16.33
CA ASN A 172 0.41 -4.56 -16.50
C ASN A 172 -0.82 -5.48 -16.46
N GLN A 173 -0.81 -6.59 -17.22
CA GLN A 173 -1.92 -7.54 -17.22
C GLN A 173 -2.13 -8.20 -15.85
N TYR A 174 -1.05 -8.54 -15.14
CA TYR A 174 -1.15 -9.15 -13.82
C TYR A 174 -1.74 -8.18 -12.80
N THR A 175 -1.22 -6.95 -12.77
CA THR A 175 -1.67 -5.92 -11.82
C THR A 175 -3.07 -5.40 -12.16
N ASP A 176 -3.46 -5.32 -13.44
CA ASP A 176 -4.84 -5.00 -13.85
C ASP A 176 -5.86 -6.00 -13.29
N GLN A 177 -5.52 -7.29 -13.27
CA GLN A 177 -6.37 -8.31 -12.67
C GLN A 177 -6.55 -8.07 -11.17
N LEU A 178 -5.47 -7.78 -10.45
CA LEU A 178 -5.52 -7.49 -9.01
C LEU A 178 -6.34 -6.23 -8.71
N LEU A 179 -6.19 -5.17 -9.52
CA LEU A 179 -6.90 -3.91 -9.34
C LEU A 179 -8.39 -4.06 -9.64
N GLN A 180 -8.74 -4.55 -10.83
CA GLN A 180 -10.11 -4.51 -11.34
C GLN A 180 -10.97 -5.67 -10.83
N LYS A 181 -10.44 -6.88 -10.80
CA LYS A 181 -11.20 -8.07 -10.39
C LYS A 181 -11.17 -8.29 -8.89
N ASP A 182 -9.99 -8.12 -8.30
CA ASP A 182 -9.75 -8.48 -6.91
C ASP A 182 -9.82 -7.28 -5.94
N ARG A 183 -10.10 -6.07 -6.46
CA ARG A 183 -10.31 -4.83 -5.70
C ARG A 183 -9.15 -4.50 -4.75
N LEU A 184 -7.91 -4.67 -5.23
CA LEU A 184 -6.70 -4.52 -4.42
C LEU A 184 -6.63 -3.20 -3.63
N ILE A 185 -7.04 -2.07 -4.22
CA ILE A 185 -7.01 -0.76 -3.56
C ILE A 185 -7.89 -0.76 -2.30
N ASN A 186 -9.10 -1.32 -2.41
CA ASN A 186 -10.01 -1.47 -1.28
C ASN A 186 -9.40 -2.34 -0.19
N THR A 187 -8.79 -3.46 -0.57
CA THR A 187 -8.11 -4.37 0.36
C THR A 187 -6.96 -3.66 1.09
N ILE A 188 -6.14 -2.88 0.38
CA ILE A 188 -5.03 -2.11 1.00
C ILE A 188 -5.58 -1.10 2.02
N LEU A 189 -6.59 -0.30 1.65
CA LEU A 189 -7.19 0.68 2.56
C LEU A 189 -7.85 0.01 3.78
N ASP A 190 -8.48 -1.14 3.60
CA ASP A 190 -9.04 -1.93 4.70
C ASP A 190 -7.96 -2.48 5.63
N GLN A 191 -6.82 -2.93 5.09
CA GLN A 191 -5.70 -3.35 5.93
C GLN A 191 -5.14 -2.17 6.73
N LEU A 192 -4.89 -1.03 6.09
CA LEU A 192 -4.40 0.17 6.77
C LEU A 192 -5.31 0.62 7.92
N ASN A 193 -6.64 0.59 7.71
CA ASN A 193 -7.62 0.91 8.75
C ASN A 193 -7.58 -0.03 9.97
N ASN A 194 -7.19 -1.30 9.76
CA ASN A 194 -7.15 -2.32 10.81
C ASN A 194 -5.77 -2.42 11.47
N MET A 195 -4.75 -1.74 10.95
CA MET A 195 -3.39 -1.79 11.48
C MET A 195 -3.17 -0.72 12.55
N ASP A 196 -3.27 -1.13 13.82
CA ASP A 196 -2.94 -0.31 14.98
C ASP A 196 -1.71 -0.90 15.70
N ILE A 197 -0.60 -0.17 15.66
CA ILE A 197 0.65 -0.60 16.28
C ILE A 197 0.54 -0.76 17.80
N THR A 198 -0.26 0.07 18.48
CA THR A 198 -0.42 0.00 19.93
C THR A 198 -1.15 -1.27 20.31
N GLN A 199 -2.26 -1.54 19.61
CA GLN A 199 -3.02 -2.79 19.80
C GLN A 199 -2.18 -4.02 19.48
N GLU A 200 -1.39 -3.97 18.40
CA GLU A 200 -0.54 -5.09 18.01
C GLU A 200 0.59 -5.35 19.02
N MET A 201 1.30 -4.30 19.46
CA MET A 201 2.35 -4.44 20.47
C MET A 201 1.78 -4.95 21.80
N ASP A 202 0.60 -4.50 22.22
CA ASP A 202 -0.07 -4.98 23.42
C ASP A 202 -0.47 -6.46 23.31
N ARG A 203 -0.95 -6.88 22.12
CA ARG A 203 -1.29 -8.26 21.81
C ARG A 203 -0.07 -9.18 21.92
N LEU A 204 1.05 -8.79 21.29
CA LEU A 204 2.31 -9.54 21.36
C LEU A 204 2.90 -9.57 22.78
N GLN A 205 2.80 -8.47 23.52
CA GLN A 205 3.27 -8.39 24.91
C GLN A 205 2.48 -9.35 25.81
N LYS A 206 1.14 -9.39 25.70
CA LYS A 206 0.26 -10.31 26.45
C LYS A 206 0.60 -11.77 26.15
N ALA A 207 0.93 -12.07 24.90
CA ALA A 207 1.33 -13.40 24.47
C ALA A 207 2.79 -13.77 24.81
N ARG A 208 3.55 -12.87 25.47
CA ARG A 208 5.00 -13.04 25.75
C ARG A 208 5.82 -13.27 24.48
N ALA A 209 5.38 -12.72 23.35
CA ALA A 209 6.03 -12.82 22.05
C ALA A 209 6.99 -11.64 21.78
N ILE A 210 7.20 -10.77 22.76
CA ILE A 210 8.16 -9.67 22.73
C ILE A 210 9.35 -9.99 23.62
N GLY A 211 10.55 -9.88 23.06
CA GLY A 211 11.82 -10.10 23.72
C GLY A 211 12.42 -8.82 24.32
N PRO A 212 13.77 -8.74 24.36
CA PRO A 212 14.49 -7.56 24.83
C PRO A 212 14.12 -6.28 24.06
N PRO A 213 14.45 -5.07 24.57
CA PRO A 213 14.10 -3.80 23.92
C PRO A 213 14.50 -3.70 22.44
N LYS A 214 15.64 -4.31 22.05
CA LYS A 214 16.07 -4.38 20.65
C LYS A 214 15.07 -5.16 19.79
N HIS A 215 14.61 -6.33 20.26
CA HIS A 215 13.61 -7.15 19.55
C HIS A 215 12.28 -6.41 19.43
N LYS A 216 11.80 -5.80 20.53
CA LYS A 216 10.59 -4.97 20.51
C LYS A 216 10.67 -3.87 19.44
N LYS A 217 11.81 -3.17 19.38
CA LYS A 217 12.05 -2.14 18.37
C LYS A 217 12.02 -2.73 16.95
N GLN A 218 12.71 -3.84 16.70
CA GLN A 218 12.72 -4.47 15.37
C GLN A 218 11.32 -4.89 14.90
N VAL A 219 10.50 -5.47 15.78
CA VAL A 219 9.11 -5.83 15.44
C VAL A 219 8.28 -4.57 15.14
N SER A 220 8.40 -3.53 15.98
CA SER A 220 7.73 -2.25 15.77
C SER A 220 8.14 -1.60 14.44
N ASP A 221 9.43 -1.60 14.11
CA ASP A 221 9.96 -1.00 12.89
C ASP A 221 9.44 -1.76 11.67
N LEU A 222 9.49 -3.11 11.67
CA LEU A 222 8.92 -3.93 10.60
C LEU A 222 7.42 -3.68 10.40
N TYR A 223 6.66 -3.57 11.49
CA TYR A 223 5.22 -3.30 11.42
C TYR A 223 4.93 -1.95 10.76
N LYS A 224 5.65 -0.90 11.17
CA LYS A 224 5.51 0.45 10.57
C LYS A 224 5.94 0.47 9.10
N GLU A 225 7.02 -0.22 8.77
CA GLU A 225 7.48 -0.36 7.39
C GLU A 225 6.40 -1.02 6.52
N ILE A 226 5.75 -2.08 7.00
CA ILE A 226 4.62 -2.72 6.29
C ILE A 226 3.51 -1.70 6.00
N GLN A 227 3.12 -0.89 6.98
CA GLN A 227 2.07 0.14 6.80
C GLN A 227 2.49 1.16 5.73
N ILE A 228 3.74 1.63 5.76
CA ILE A 228 4.25 2.61 4.80
C ILE A 228 4.32 2.00 3.40
N ILE A 229 4.79 0.75 3.25
CA ILE A 229 4.87 0.05 1.96
C ILE A 229 3.46 -0.15 1.37
N LEU A 230 2.45 -0.45 2.21
CA LEU A 230 1.05 -0.54 1.76
C LEU A 230 0.55 0.80 1.21
N ALA A 231 0.82 1.91 1.89
CA ALA A 231 0.47 3.23 1.38
C ALA A 231 1.24 3.55 0.08
N ASP A 232 2.52 3.20 0.02
CA ASP A 232 3.37 3.42 -1.15
C ASP A 232 2.91 2.61 -2.38
N CYS A 233 2.28 1.45 -2.18
CA CYS A 233 1.60 0.73 -3.27
C CYS A 233 0.53 1.60 -3.94
N LEU A 234 -0.28 2.32 -3.17
CA LEU A 234 -1.32 3.21 -3.70
C LEU A 234 -0.68 4.45 -4.35
N PHE A 235 0.37 4.99 -3.73
CA PHE A 235 1.12 6.10 -4.29
C PHE A 235 1.70 5.76 -5.66
N CYS A 236 2.42 4.64 -5.78
CA CYS A 236 2.98 4.15 -7.04
C CYS A 236 1.92 3.97 -8.13
N LEU A 237 0.70 3.59 -7.77
CA LEU A 237 -0.42 3.50 -8.71
C LEU A 237 -0.85 4.89 -9.17
N ALA A 238 -1.21 5.78 -8.24
CA ALA A 238 -1.77 7.09 -8.55
C ALA A 238 -0.79 8.00 -9.31
N THR A 239 0.51 7.84 -9.07
CA THR A 239 1.53 8.53 -9.86
C THR A 239 1.56 8.02 -11.30
N GLN A 240 1.47 6.71 -11.54
CA GLN A 240 1.51 6.18 -12.91
C GLN A 240 0.22 6.41 -13.69
N GLN A 241 -0.92 6.18 -13.04
CA GLN A 241 -2.25 6.44 -13.58
C GLN A 241 -3.18 6.87 -12.43
N PRO A 242 -3.86 8.01 -12.53
CA PRO A 242 -4.83 8.42 -11.51
C PRO A 242 -5.85 7.31 -11.22
N LEU A 243 -6.21 7.16 -9.95
CA LEU A 243 -7.15 6.14 -9.53
C LEU A 243 -8.54 6.39 -10.12
N GLY A 244 -9.30 5.32 -10.35
CA GLY A 244 -10.68 5.44 -10.82
C GLY A 244 -11.57 6.19 -9.82
N LYS A 245 -12.75 6.63 -10.27
CA LYS A 245 -13.71 7.40 -9.46
C LYS A 245 -14.01 6.74 -8.11
N ALA A 246 -14.41 5.46 -8.12
CA ALA A 246 -14.80 4.73 -6.91
C ALA A 246 -13.65 4.62 -5.90
N ASP A 247 -12.43 4.36 -6.38
CA ASP A 247 -11.24 4.24 -5.54
C ASP A 247 -10.80 5.60 -4.99
N THR A 248 -10.91 6.66 -5.78
CA THR A 248 -10.65 8.05 -5.35
C THR A 248 -11.61 8.49 -4.25
N LEU A 249 -12.92 8.22 -4.42
CA LEU A 249 -13.92 8.52 -3.39
C LEU A 249 -13.64 7.75 -2.08
N ARG A 250 -13.22 6.49 -2.18
CA ARG A 250 -12.85 5.71 -1.00
C ARG A 250 -11.60 6.26 -0.30
N LEU A 251 -10.59 6.70 -1.07
CA LEU A 251 -9.40 7.35 -0.51
C LEU A 251 -9.76 8.65 0.21
N ILE A 252 -10.67 9.45 -0.35
CA ILE A 252 -11.21 10.66 0.31
C ILE A 252 -11.89 10.28 1.64
N GLN A 253 -12.71 9.24 1.66
CA GLN A 253 -13.38 8.77 2.89
C GLN A 253 -12.37 8.29 3.95
N HIS A 254 -11.31 7.60 3.54
CA HIS A 254 -10.23 7.19 4.43
C HIS A 254 -9.52 8.41 5.04
N LEU A 255 -9.09 9.36 4.21
CA LEU A 255 -8.42 10.59 4.66
C LEU A 255 -9.34 11.51 5.50
N ARG A 256 -10.66 11.47 5.26
CA ARG A 256 -11.64 12.20 6.09
C ARG A 256 -11.65 11.69 7.52
N ALA A 257 -11.56 10.37 7.71
CA ALA A 257 -11.53 9.76 9.03
C ALA A 257 -10.16 9.88 9.71
N ASP A 258 -9.10 10.07 8.94
CA ASP A 258 -7.71 10.14 9.40
C ASP A 258 -7.42 11.37 10.29
N ASN A 259 -6.74 11.13 11.40
CA ASN A 259 -6.25 12.14 12.33
C ASN A 259 -4.85 11.79 12.87
N CYS A 260 -4.10 10.96 12.16
CA CYS A 260 -2.79 10.49 12.59
C CYS A 260 -1.73 11.59 12.41
N VAL A 261 -1.33 12.15 13.55
CA VAL A 261 -0.28 13.15 13.65
C VAL A 261 0.79 12.70 14.65
N SER A 262 2.04 12.99 14.30
CA SER A 262 3.19 12.84 15.16
C SER A 262 3.13 13.78 16.37
N ALA A 263 3.94 13.50 17.39
CA ALA A 263 3.99 14.30 18.61
C ALA A 263 4.42 15.77 18.40
N ASP A 264 5.11 16.06 17.29
CA ASP A 264 5.52 17.40 16.87
C ASP A 264 4.46 18.13 16.02
N GLY A 265 3.31 17.48 15.76
CA GLY A 265 2.24 18.01 14.92
C GLY A 265 2.41 17.74 13.42
N SER A 266 3.48 17.04 13.01
CA SER A 266 3.62 16.58 11.62
C SER A 266 2.58 15.50 11.31
N LEU A 267 2.24 15.30 10.03
CA LEU A 267 1.52 14.09 9.63
C LEU A 267 2.37 12.85 9.91
N GLU A 268 1.73 11.74 10.23
CA GLU A 268 2.41 10.45 10.18
C GLU A 268 2.75 10.07 8.73
N PRO A 269 3.82 9.29 8.48
CA PRO A 269 4.27 8.96 7.12
C PRO A 269 3.21 8.30 6.23
N VAL A 270 2.34 7.46 6.81
CA VAL A 270 1.24 6.79 6.10
C VAL A 270 0.22 7.83 5.61
N SER A 271 -0.23 8.72 6.49
CA SER A 271 -1.17 9.81 6.17
C SER A 271 -0.60 10.75 5.12
N LEU A 272 0.68 11.09 5.21
CA LEU A 272 1.37 11.89 4.19
C LEU A 272 1.36 11.18 2.83
N CYS A 273 1.72 9.91 2.78
CA CYS A 273 1.76 9.12 1.56
C CYS A 273 0.37 9.03 0.89
N LEU A 274 -0.68 8.80 1.67
CA LEU A 274 -2.07 8.75 1.18
C LEU A 274 -2.59 10.12 0.73
N LEU A 275 -2.22 11.20 1.42
CA LEU A 275 -2.49 12.56 0.96
C LEU A 275 -1.84 12.79 -0.40
N MET A 276 -0.55 12.49 -0.55
CA MET A 276 0.16 12.63 -1.83
C MET A 276 -0.46 11.78 -2.93
N THR A 277 -0.90 10.57 -2.60
CA THR A 277 -1.64 9.68 -3.51
C THR A 277 -2.90 10.37 -4.04
N LEU A 278 -3.70 10.98 -3.16
CA LEU A 278 -4.91 11.71 -3.56
C LEU A 278 -4.57 12.96 -4.39
N LEU A 279 -3.53 13.71 -4.02
CA LEU A 279 -3.08 14.88 -4.78
C LEU A 279 -2.67 14.52 -6.21
N TYR A 280 -2.07 13.34 -6.41
CA TYR A 280 -1.77 12.83 -7.75
C TYR A 280 -3.03 12.35 -8.48
N CYS A 281 -4.07 11.88 -7.80
CA CYS A 281 -5.36 11.59 -8.45
C CYS A 281 -5.99 12.85 -9.07
N PHE A 282 -5.71 14.03 -8.49
CA PHE A 282 -6.19 15.33 -8.97
C PHE A 282 -5.25 16.00 -9.99
N ASP A 283 -4.10 15.40 -10.25
CA ASP A 283 -3.11 15.96 -11.17
C ASP A 283 -3.56 15.77 -12.62
N VAL A 284 -3.93 16.89 -13.25
CA VAL A 284 -4.37 16.97 -14.66
C VAL A 284 -3.31 17.58 -15.58
N THR A 285 -2.07 17.74 -15.13
CA THR A 285 -0.94 18.28 -15.93
C THR A 285 -0.66 17.49 -17.21
N LEU A 286 -1.14 16.25 -17.32
CA LEU A 286 -1.12 15.49 -18.57
C LEU A 286 -1.86 16.20 -19.72
N LEU A 287 -2.85 17.03 -19.41
CA LEU A 287 -3.60 17.81 -20.39
C LEU A 287 -2.72 18.88 -21.07
N ASP A 288 -1.66 19.35 -20.41
CA ASP A 288 -0.70 20.31 -20.99
C ASP A 288 0.30 19.66 -21.95
N GLN A 289 0.50 18.35 -21.83
CA GLN A 289 1.61 17.65 -22.48
C GLN A 289 1.24 17.08 -23.86
N GLU A 290 -0.03 16.72 -24.09
CA GLU A 290 -0.44 16.04 -25.32
C GLU A 290 -1.91 16.35 -25.69
N ASP A 291 -2.14 16.94 -26.87
CA ASP A 291 -3.47 17.20 -27.48
C ASP A 291 -4.15 15.92 -28.04
N SER A 292 -3.87 14.74 -27.46
CA SER A 292 -4.34 13.46 -28.00
C SER A 292 -5.59 12.95 -27.27
N LYS A 293 -6.56 12.44 -28.04
CA LYS A 293 -7.76 11.76 -27.47
C LYS A 293 -7.40 10.57 -26.58
N GLU A 294 -6.24 9.95 -26.81
CA GLU A 294 -5.75 8.84 -26.00
C GLU A 294 -5.35 9.27 -24.60
N VAL A 295 -4.78 10.47 -24.43
CA VAL A 295 -4.43 11.04 -23.12
C VAL A 295 -5.69 11.41 -22.33
N LEU A 296 -6.70 11.97 -23.00
CA LEU A 296 -7.99 12.25 -22.38
C LEU A 296 -8.65 10.98 -21.81
N GLN A 297 -8.54 9.84 -22.50
CA GLN A 297 -9.09 8.57 -22.01
C GLN A 297 -8.31 7.99 -20.81
N ARG A 298 -7.07 8.42 -20.58
CA ARG A 298 -6.25 7.98 -19.43
C ARG A 298 -6.60 8.71 -18.14
N LEU A 299 -7.23 9.88 -18.22
CA LEU A 299 -7.67 10.66 -17.07
C LEU A 299 -9.09 10.25 -16.66
N PRO A 300 -9.29 9.69 -15.46
CA PRO A 300 -10.61 9.26 -14.98
C PRO A 300 -11.66 10.38 -14.98
N MET A 301 -11.25 11.62 -14.72
CA MET A 301 -12.14 12.80 -14.73
C MET A 301 -12.67 13.17 -16.11
N MET A 302 -11.97 12.76 -17.17
CA MET A 302 -12.37 13.00 -18.56
C MET A 302 -13.10 11.78 -19.14
N ALA A 303 -12.74 10.57 -18.69
CA ALA A 303 -13.34 9.33 -19.15
C ALA A 303 -14.73 9.05 -18.53
N ASP A 304 -14.95 9.38 -17.25
CA ASP A 304 -16.24 9.23 -16.56
C ASP A 304 -16.90 10.60 -16.34
N PRO A 305 -18.02 10.91 -17.03
CA PRO A 305 -18.73 12.19 -16.93
C PRO A 305 -19.22 12.55 -15.52
N THR A 306 -19.34 11.56 -14.64
CA THR A 306 -19.82 11.76 -13.25
C THR A 306 -18.69 11.91 -12.24
N SER A 307 -17.44 11.71 -12.64
CA SER A 307 -16.27 11.71 -11.75
C SER A 307 -16.08 13.04 -11.04
N VAL A 308 -16.07 14.15 -11.78
CA VAL A 308 -15.90 15.49 -11.20
C VAL A 308 -17.06 15.82 -10.26
N THR A 309 -18.30 15.50 -10.66
CA THR A 309 -19.50 15.74 -9.86
C THR A 309 -19.48 15.00 -8.53
N ASP A 310 -19.22 13.69 -8.57
CA ASP A 310 -19.24 12.86 -7.36
C ASP A 310 -18.09 13.25 -6.41
N ILE A 311 -16.89 13.53 -6.93
CA ILE A 311 -15.75 13.99 -6.13
C ILE A 311 -16.06 15.35 -5.48
N HIS A 312 -16.59 16.31 -6.25
CA HIS A 312 -16.92 17.63 -5.71
C HIS A 312 -17.98 17.55 -4.61
N GLN A 313 -19.03 16.74 -4.79
CA GLN A 313 -20.06 16.51 -3.78
C GLN A 313 -19.50 15.84 -2.52
N GLU A 314 -18.60 14.86 -2.68
CA GLU A 314 -17.99 14.15 -1.56
C GLU A 314 -17.09 15.09 -0.72
N LEU A 315 -16.28 15.93 -1.38
CA LEU A 315 -15.40 16.90 -0.71
C LEU A 315 -16.17 17.99 0.04
N ARG A 316 -17.30 18.44 -0.53
CA ARG A 316 -18.16 19.47 0.05
C ARG A 316 -19.33 18.91 0.86
N SER A 317 -19.34 17.60 1.10
CA SER A 317 -20.35 17.01 1.97
C SER A 317 -20.30 17.66 3.36
N PRO A 318 -21.44 17.75 4.08
CA PRO A 318 -21.47 18.31 5.42
C PRO A 318 -20.76 17.44 6.46
N GLN A 319 -20.24 16.27 6.07
CA GLN A 319 -19.48 15.40 6.96
C GLN A 319 -18.14 16.08 7.31
N GLY A 320 -17.89 16.23 8.61
CA GLY A 320 -16.63 16.78 9.10
C GLY A 320 -15.44 15.88 8.76
N TRP A 321 -14.27 16.50 8.60
CA TRP A 321 -12.99 15.80 8.56
C TRP A 321 -12.39 15.76 9.96
N SER A 322 -11.89 14.60 10.37
CA SER A 322 -11.20 14.44 11.66
C SER A 322 -9.99 15.38 11.77
N ASN A 323 -9.28 15.56 10.66
CA ASN A 323 -8.22 16.55 10.50
C ASN A 323 -8.64 17.64 9.49
N PRO A 324 -9.08 18.83 9.96
CA PRO A 324 -9.48 19.93 9.08
C PRO A 324 -8.35 20.43 8.16
N GLY A 325 -7.10 20.33 8.59
CA GLY A 325 -5.95 20.74 7.77
C GLY A 325 -5.75 19.85 6.54
N LEU A 326 -6.00 18.53 6.67
CA LEU A 326 -6.04 17.62 5.52
C LEU A 326 -7.13 18.05 4.54
N LYS A 327 -8.34 18.37 5.03
CA LYS A 327 -9.42 18.90 4.19
C LYS A 327 -8.95 20.10 3.39
N SER A 328 -8.32 21.08 4.05
CA SER A 328 -7.86 22.31 3.41
C SER A 328 -6.85 22.05 2.28
N VAL A 329 -5.91 21.12 2.47
CA VAL A 329 -4.94 20.76 1.39
C VAL A 329 -5.65 20.10 0.22
N VAL A 330 -6.58 19.18 0.50
CA VAL A 330 -7.35 18.47 -0.53
C VAL A 330 -8.27 19.43 -1.30
N MET A 331 -8.92 20.37 -0.60
CA MET A 331 -9.76 21.41 -1.20
C MET A 331 -8.94 22.36 -2.08
N LEU A 332 -7.76 22.81 -1.62
CA LEU A 332 -6.88 23.63 -2.46
C LEU A 332 -6.50 22.91 -3.75
N ALA A 333 -6.09 21.64 -3.64
CA ALA A 333 -5.76 20.83 -4.80
C ALA A 333 -6.94 20.64 -5.74
N TRP A 334 -8.12 20.38 -5.20
CA TRP A 334 -9.33 20.25 -6.00
C TRP A 334 -9.70 21.55 -6.73
N GLY A 335 -9.65 22.69 -6.04
CA GLY A 335 -9.94 23.99 -6.65
C GLY A 335 -8.98 24.34 -7.79
N VAL A 336 -7.68 24.08 -7.61
CA VAL A 336 -6.68 24.23 -8.69
C VAL A 336 -6.99 23.30 -9.87
N THR A 337 -7.36 22.05 -9.62
CA THR A 337 -7.76 21.10 -10.67
C THR A 337 -9.00 21.55 -11.42
N LEU A 338 -10.05 22.03 -10.74
CA LEU A 338 -11.26 22.57 -11.37
C LEU A 338 -10.93 23.73 -12.32
N ARG A 339 -10.07 24.64 -11.87
CA ARG A 339 -9.60 25.76 -12.69
C ARG A 339 -8.84 25.30 -13.94
N GLN A 340 -7.97 24.30 -13.80
CA GLN A 340 -7.25 23.71 -14.93
C GLN A 340 -8.22 23.04 -15.91
N LEU A 341 -9.17 22.25 -15.41
CA LEU A 341 -10.18 21.58 -16.23
C LEU A 341 -11.03 22.57 -17.04
N ASN A 342 -11.31 23.76 -16.50
CA ASN A 342 -12.07 24.80 -17.21
C ASN A 342 -11.39 25.31 -18.50
N GLN A 343 -10.08 25.06 -18.66
CA GLN A 343 -9.32 25.43 -19.85
C GLN A 343 -9.51 24.42 -21.01
N TYR A 344 -10.11 23.26 -20.74
CA TYR A 344 -10.27 22.17 -21.69
C TYR A 344 -11.74 21.83 -21.95
N GLN A 345 -11.98 21.06 -23.02
CA GLN A 345 -13.30 20.53 -23.28
C GLN A 345 -13.65 19.39 -22.30
N THR A 346 -14.46 19.71 -21.29
CA THR A 346 -14.89 18.74 -20.26
C THR A 346 -16.20 18.05 -20.63
N PRO A 347 -16.55 16.92 -19.96
CA PRO A 347 -17.86 16.28 -20.09
C PRO A 347 -19.03 17.22 -19.74
N THR A 348 -20.20 16.97 -20.35
CA THR A 348 -21.41 17.79 -20.14
C THR A 348 -21.77 17.89 -18.66
N GLY A 349 -21.97 19.11 -18.16
CA GLY A 349 -22.35 19.39 -16.77
C GLY A 349 -21.17 19.66 -15.83
N VAL A 350 -19.93 19.43 -16.26
CA VAL A 350 -18.72 19.70 -15.47
C VAL A 350 -18.40 21.19 -15.40
N ASN A 351 -18.65 21.95 -16.47
CA ASN A 351 -18.33 23.39 -16.52
C ASN A 351 -18.91 24.19 -15.34
N GLY A 352 -20.18 23.94 -14.97
CA GLY A 352 -20.79 24.65 -13.84
C GLY A 352 -20.13 24.34 -12.49
N ILE A 353 -19.53 23.16 -12.34
CA ILE A 353 -18.74 22.81 -11.15
C ILE A 353 -17.36 23.44 -11.21
N CYS A 354 -16.76 23.52 -12.40
CA CYS A 354 -15.47 24.18 -12.59
C CYS A 354 -15.52 25.68 -12.28
N GLU A 355 -16.67 26.34 -12.44
CA GLU A 355 -16.91 27.74 -12.04
C GLU A 355 -16.92 27.93 -10.51
N GLU A 356 -16.98 26.86 -9.71
CA GLU A 356 -16.90 26.92 -8.25
C GLU A 356 -15.45 26.85 -7.73
N ASP A 357 -14.45 26.86 -8.61
CA ASP A 357 -13.03 26.77 -8.29
C ASP A 357 -12.58 27.83 -7.27
N GLU A 358 -12.95 29.10 -7.46
CA GLU A 358 -12.63 30.19 -6.53
C GLU A 358 -13.21 29.94 -5.14
N VAL A 359 -14.47 29.50 -5.07
CA VAL A 359 -15.14 29.21 -3.79
C VAL A 359 -14.43 28.07 -3.05
N VAL A 360 -14.05 27.01 -3.77
CA VAL A 360 -13.32 25.86 -3.18
C VAL A 360 -11.94 26.29 -2.68
N ILE A 361 -11.25 27.18 -3.42
CA ILE A 361 -9.95 27.72 -3.01
C ILE A 361 -10.11 28.60 -1.76
N ASP A 362 -11.11 29.49 -1.72
CA ASP A 362 -11.38 30.34 -0.56
C ASP A 362 -11.68 29.50 0.70
N GLU A 363 -12.48 28.44 0.57
CA GLU A 363 -12.72 27.48 1.67
C GLU A 363 -11.41 26.85 2.19
N ALA A 364 -10.43 26.60 1.31
CA ALA A 364 -9.13 26.08 1.70
C ALA A 364 -8.25 27.13 2.41
N LEU A 365 -8.31 28.39 1.96
CA LEU A 365 -7.60 29.51 2.55
C LEU A 365 -8.12 29.82 3.95
N ASP A 366 -9.45 29.85 4.14
CA ASP A 366 -10.10 29.99 5.44
C ASP A 366 -9.71 28.88 6.41
N GLY A 367 -9.44 27.68 5.87
CA GLY A 367 -8.90 26.54 6.61
C GLY A 367 -7.40 26.61 6.93
N ASN A 368 -6.71 27.72 6.64
CA ASN A 368 -5.28 27.92 6.85
C ASN A 368 -4.38 26.90 6.13
N VAL A 369 -4.70 26.54 4.88
CA VAL A 369 -3.99 25.51 4.11
C VAL A 369 -2.47 25.67 4.09
N PHE A 370 -1.94 26.89 3.92
CA PHE A 370 -0.50 27.13 3.85
C PHE A 370 0.20 26.97 5.21
N HIS A 371 -0.49 27.27 6.31
CA HIS A 371 0.04 26.99 7.63
C HIS A 371 0.18 25.48 7.82
N PHE A 372 -0.88 24.73 7.49
CA PHE A 372 -0.88 23.27 7.59
C PHE A 372 0.15 22.61 6.66
N LEU A 373 0.28 23.07 5.41
CA LEU A 373 1.34 22.60 4.50
C LEU A 373 2.71 22.77 5.13
N ARG A 374 3.00 23.91 5.75
CA ARG A 374 4.29 24.17 6.39
C ARG A 374 4.52 23.31 7.64
N THR A 375 3.54 23.23 8.54
CA THR A 375 3.74 22.65 9.88
C THR A 375 3.45 21.16 9.94
N ALA A 376 2.58 20.65 9.06
CA ALA A 376 2.13 19.26 9.10
C ALA A 376 2.63 18.42 7.91
N VAL A 377 2.78 19.01 6.72
CA VAL A 377 3.21 18.28 5.51
C VAL A 377 4.72 18.38 5.29
N VAL A 378 5.25 19.60 5.14
CA VAL A 378 6.68 19.84 4.86
C VAL A 378 7.55 19.50 6.08
N ALA A 379 7.01 19.57 7.29
CA ALA A 379 7.73 19.25 8.51
C ALA A 379 8.07 17.76 8.67
N VAL A 380 7.42 16.87 7.91
CA VAL A 380 7.69 15.43 7.99
C VAL A 380 9.10 15.14 7.50
N SER A 381 9.89 14.42 8.29
CA SER A 381 11.33 14.20 8.03
C SER A 381 11.64 13.58 6.67
N ASP A 382 10.75 12.74 6.16
CA ASP A 382 10.93 12.04 4.89
C ASP A 382 10.33 12.80 3.69
N PHE A 383 9.60 13.89 3.90
CA PHE A 383 9.01 14.69 2.83
C PHE A 383 10.07 15.16 1.82
N HIS A 384 11.23 15.59 2.30
CA HIS A 384 12.32 16.07 1.46
C HIS A 384 13.15 14.96 0.79
N LYS A 385 12.94 13.69 1.19
CA LYS A 385 13.61 12.54 0.58
C LYS A 385 12.85 12.04 -0.65
N GLU A 386 11.54 12.23 -0.67
CA GLU A 386 10.66 11.82 -1.76
C GLU A 386 10.49 12.94 -2.78
N GLU A 387 11.23 12.85 -3.89
CA GLU A 387 11.22 13.87 -4.96
C GLU A 387 9.80 14.17 -5.48
N TYR A 388 8.97 13.14 -5.65
CA TYR A 388 7.62 13.30 -6.16
C TYR A 388 6.70 14.02 -5.17
N TYR A 389 6.95 13.92 -3.86
CA TYR A 389 6.19 14.70 -2.87
C TYR A 389 6.53 16.18 -3.00
N LEU A 390 7.82 16.49 -3.12
CA LEU A 390 8.30 17.85 -3.37
C LEU A 390 7.71 18.43 -4.65
N ARG A 391 7.80 17.69 -5.76
CA ARG A 391 7.27 18.13 -7.06
C ARG A 391 5.77 18.38 -7.00
N ARG A 392 4.98 17.50 -6.35
CA ARG A 392 3.52 17.66 -6.26
C ARG A 392 3.12 18.87 -5.43
N VAL A 393 3.72 19.06 -4.25
CA VAL A 393 3.43 20.23 -3.40
C VAL A 393 3.92 21.52 -4.05
N HIS A 394 5.11 21.49 -4.66
CA HIS A 394 5.63 22.64 -5.40
C HIS A 394 4.69 23.03 -6.54
N GLY A 395 4.31 22.06 -7.39
CA GLY A 395 3.36 22.25 -8.48
C GLY A 395 2.04 22.83 -8.01
N LEU A 396 1.46 22.28 -6.94
CA LEU A 396 0.23 22.80 -6.36
C LEU A 396 0.34 24.28 -5.95
N VAL A 397 1.45 24.67 -5.30
CA VAL A 397 1.67 26.05 -4.86
C VAL A 397 1.93 26.97 -6.05
N THR A 398 2.72 26.54 -7.04
CA THR A 398 2.99 27.34 -8.25
C THR A 398 1.75 27.52 -9.10
N ASP A 399 0.94 26.48 -9.26
CA ASP A 399 -0.32 26.52 -10.02
C ASP A 399 -1.33 27.44 -9.35
N PHE A 400 -1.42 27.39 -8.01
CA PHE A 400 -2.19 28.36 -7.24
C PHE A 400 -1.72 29.80 -7.50
N ILE A 401 -0.41 30.08 -7.40
CA ILE A 401 0.14 31.43 -7.62
C ILE A 401 -0.11 31.91 -9.05
N PHE A 402 0.20 31.10 -10.04
CA PHE A 402 0.07 31.46 -11.46
C PHE A 402 -1.39 31.74 -11.81
N SER A 403 -2.28 30.86 -11.38
CA SER A 403 -3.71 30.99 -11.67
C SER A 403 -4.39 32.14 -10.93
N HIS A 404 -3.89 32.53 -9.75
CA HIS A 404 -4.40 33.67 -9.01
C HIS A 404 -3.86 35.01 -9.54
N ALA A 405 -2.67 35.02 -10.17
CA ALA A 405 -2.10 36.21 -10.79
C ALA A 405 -2.85 36.59 -12.09
N THR A 406 -3.21 35.60 -12.92
CA THR A 406 -3.92 35.83 -14.19
C THR A 406 -5.36 36.29 -14.01
N ALA A 407 -6.04 35.84 -12.94
CA ALA A 407 -7.38 36.34 -12.57
C ALA A 407 -7.38 37.84 -12.20
N GLY A 408 -6.29 38.33 -11.60
CA GLY A 408 -6.13 39.74 -11.22
C GLY A 408 -5.95 40.68 -12.41
N GLU A 409 -5.37 40.22 -13.52
CA GLU A 409 -5.19 41.02 -14.74
C GLU A 409 -6.51 41.16 -15.53
N GLY A 410 -7.35 40.12 -15.59
CA GLY A 410 -8.66 40.19 -16.24
C GLY A 410 -9.67 41.13 -15.55
N ALA A 411 -9.54 41.33 -14.24
CA ALA A 411 -10.35 42.28 -13.48
C ALA A 411 -9.86 43.75 -13.62
N ALA A 412 -8.63 43.98 -14.08
CA ALA A 412 -8.09 45.31 -14.32
C ALA A 412 -8.49 45.87 -15.69
N ASP A 413 -8.70 45.02 -16.69
CA ASP A 413 -9.16 45.40 -18.04
C ASP A 413 -10.68 45.63 -18.15
N SER A 414 -11.42 45.44 -17.04
CA SER A 414 -12.87 45.63 -16.96
C SER A 414 -13.30 46.82 -16.07
N ARG A 415 -12.40 47.78 -15.82
CA ARG A 415 -12.70 49.04 -15.11
C ARG A 415 -12.57 50.30 -15.96
#